data_AF-A0A2V6EV80-F1
#
_entry.id   AF-A0A2V6EV80-F1
#
_cell.length_a   1.000
_cell.length_b   1.000
_cell.length_c   1.000
_cell.angle_alpha   90.00
_cell.angle_beta   90.00
_cell.angle_gamma   90.00
#
_symmetry.space_group_name_H-M   'P 1'
#
loop_
_entity.id
_entity.type
_entity.pdbx_description
1 polymer ?
#
loop_
_entity_poly.entity_id
_entity_poly.type
_entity_poly.pdbx_seq_one_letter_code
_entity_poly.pdbx_strand_id
1 'polypeptide(L)'
;MFDRWLDDLPNLKCLCRNGVHGPLRSCDPPITVPAWSVMMSSKSPGGLGVYGFRNRADHSYDRYLIANSLAIKEDRLWDILSRSGKRSIVIGVPGTYPPRSLNGLLIGDFLTPDTSCDYTHPPELKDEIARVVGEYVLDVRDFRSGNKNKILADIYEMTRKRFQ
;
A
#
# COMPACT_ATOMS: atom_id res chain seq x y z
N MET A 1 -3.93 -9.62 18.78
CA MET A 1 -5.14 -9.04 18.15
C MET A 1 -6.24 -10.09 18.13
N PHE A 2 -6.03 -11.20 17.41
CA PHE A 2 -7.00 -12.30 17.32
C PHE A 2 -7.32 -12.96 18.68
N ASP A 3 -6.36 -13.12 19.59
CA ASP A 3 -6.70 -13.77 20.88
C ASP A 3 -7.49 -12.87 21.85
N ARG A 4 -7.39 -11.55 21.69
CA ARG A 4 -7.95 -10.57 22.65
C ARG A 4 -9.25 -9.91 22.17
N TRP A 5 -9.37 -9.65 20.87
CA TRP A 5 -10.40 -8.76 20.32
C TRP A 5 -11.32 -9.47 19.31
N LEU A 6 -11.15 -10.77 19.07
CA LEU A 6 -11.92 -11.46 18.03
C LEU A 6 -13.42 -11.43 18.28
N ASP A 7 -13.84 -11.47 19.55
CA ASP A 7 -15.25 -11.37 19.92
C ASP A 7 -15.86 -10.00 19.60
N ASP A 8 -15.06 -8.94 19.57
CA ASP A 8 -15.48 -7.58 19.21
C ASP A 8 -15.38 -7.30 17.69
N LEU A 9 -14.87 -8.26 16.90
CA LEU A 9 -14.59 -8.09 15.47
C LEU A 9 -15.41 -9.10 14.63
N PRO A 10 -16.74 -8.93 14.51
CA PRO A 10 -17.65 -9.95 13.98
C PRO A 10 -17.28 -10.40 12.56
N ASN A 11 -16.83 -9.48 11.71
CA ASN A 11 -16.41 -9.79 10.35
C ASN A 11 -15.13 -10.65 10.31
N LEU A 12 -14.12 -10.31 11.12
CA LEU A 12 -12.89 -11.10 11.22
C LEU A 12 -13.14 -12.45 11.89
N LYS A 13 -14.00 -12.50 12.91
CA LYS A 13 -14.44 -13.74 13.56
C LYS A 13 -15.11 -14.68 12.57
N CYS A 14 -15.98 -14.15 11.70
CA CYS A 14 -16.61 -14.92 10.64
C CYS A 14 -15.57 -15.49 9.65
N LEU A 15 -14.58 -14.69 9.22
CA LEU A 15 -13.51 -15.15 8.34
C LEU A 15 -12.64 -16.24 8.99
N CYS A 16 -12.25 -16.08 10.25
CA CYS A 16 -11.50 -17.10 10.98
C CYS A 16 -12.28 -18.41 11.12
N ARG A 17 -13.58 -18.35 11.44
CA ARG A 17 -14.42 -19.55 11.62
C ARG A 17 -14.65 -20.33 10.32
N ASN A 18 -14.77 -19.63 9.19
CA ASN A 18 -15.11 -20.24 7.89
C ASN A 18 -13.90 -20.41 6.94
N GLY A 19 -12.68 -20.16 7.42
CA GLY A 19 -11.46 -20.19 6.60
C GLY A 19 -10.29 -20.84 7.34
N VAL A 20 -9.08 -20.62 6.81
CA VAL A 20 -7.83 -21.05 7.45
C VAL A 20 -7.10 -19.81 7.95
N HIS A 21 -6.68 -19.83 9.22
CA HIS A 21 -5.91 -18.75 9.82
C HIS A 21 -4.76 -19.30 10.68
N GLY A 22 -3.72 -18.50 10.84
CA GLY A 22 -2.56 -18.86 11.65
C GLY A 22 -1.54 -17.72 11.69
N PRO A 23 -0.53 -17.82 12.56
CA PRO A 23 0.54 -16.85 12.59
C PRO A 23 1.33 -16.89 11.28
N LEU A 24 1.51 -15.74 10.64
CA LEU A 24 2.35 -15.58 9.46
C LEU A 24 3.60 -14.77 9.83
N ARG A 25 4.78 -15.34 9.60
CA ARG A 25 6.05 -14.64 9.84
C ARG A 25 6.24 -13.58 8.75
N SER A 26 6.55 -12.35 9.17
CA SER A 26 6.92 -11.27 8.25
C SER A 26 8.35 -11.44 7.71
N CYS A 27 8.78 -10.50 6.87
CA CYS A 27 10.18 -10.37 6.45
C CYS A 27 11.05 -9.70 7.52
N ASP A 28 12.37 -9.73 7.32
CA ASP A 28 13.34 -9.03 8.17
C ASP A 28 14.07 -7.95 7.35
N PRO A 29 13.91 -6.65 7.69
CA PRO A 29 13.14 -6.11 8.81
C PRO A 29 11.62 -6.06 8.54
N PRO A 30 10.75 -6.19 9.56
CA PRO A 30 9.29 -6.20 9.41
C PRO A 30 8.71 -4.78 9.30
N ILE A 31 9.19 -3.99 8.35
CA ILE A 31 8.75 -2.61 8.09
C ILE A 31 7.76 -2.61 6.90
N THR A 32 6.79 -1.71 6.88
CA THR A 32 5.71 -1.66 5.87
C THR A 32 6.21 -1.81 4.43
N VAL A 33 7.09 -0.91 3.95
CA VAL A 33 7.55 -0.95 2.55
C VAL A 33 8.21 -2.28 2.14
N PRO A 34 9.21 -2.82 2.88
CA PRO A 34 9.75 -4.13 2.54
C PRO A 34 8.73 -5.26 2.71
N ALA A 35 7.93 -5.29 3.78
CA ALA A 35 6.97 -6.37 4.04
C ALA A 35 5.94 -6.52 2.90
N TRP A 36 5.38 -5.41 2.42
CA TRP A 36 4.44 -5.43 1.30
C TRP A 36 5.11 -5.82 -0.01
N SER A 37 6.33 -5.35 -0.27
CA SER A 37 7.06 -5.70 -1.50
C SER A 37 7.47 -7.18 -1.52
N VAL A 38 7.91 -7.72 -0.38
CA VAL A 38 8.21 -9.15 -0.20
C VAL A 38 6.95 -9.98 -0.44
N MET A 39 5.84 -9.63 0.21
CA MET A 39 4.56 -10.34 0.09
C MET A 39 4.09 -10.40 -1.37
N MET A 40 4.23 -9.30 -2.12
CA MET A 40 3.73 -9.24 -3.50
C MET A 40 4.68 -9.83 -4.54
N SER A 41 5.98 -9.97 -4.25
CA SER A 41 6.99 -10.46 -5.21
C SER A 41 7.57 -11.83 -4.88
N SER A 42 7.32 -12.35 -3.68
CA SER A 42 7.96 -13.57 -3.15
C SER A 42 9.49 -13.50 -3.09
N LYS A 43 10.06 -12.30 -3.01
CA LYS A 43 11.51 -12.06 -2.89
C LYS A 43 11.88 -11.63 -1.48
N SER A 44 13.12 -11.89 -1.06
CA SER A 44 13.62 -11.40 0.22
C SER A 44 13.89 -9.88 0.19
N PRO A 45 13.89 -9.19 1.34
CA PRO A 45 14.30 -7.79 1.42
C PRO A 45 15.68 -7.52 0.79
N GLY A 46 16.62 -8.45 0.97
CA GLY A 46 17.95 -8.40 0.37
C GLY A 46 17.93 -8.53 -1.15
N GLY A 47 17.11 -9.44 -1.69
CA GLY A 47 16.92 -9.58 -3.14
C GLY A 47 16.25 -8.36 -3.77
N LEU A 48 15.42 -7.65 -3.03
CA LEU A 48 14.79 -6.40 -3.46
C LEU A 48 15.68 -5.16 -3.24
N GLY A 49 16.69 -5.25 -2.38
CA GLY A 49 17.48 -4.10 -1.94
C GLY A 49 16.69 -3.08 -1.10
N VAL A 50 15.59 -3.51 -0.47
CA VAL A 50 14.68 -2.64 0.29
C VAL A 50 14.56 -3.14 1.72
N TYR A 51 14.93 -2.28 2.66
CA TYR A 51 15.01 -2.56 4.11
C TYR A 51 14.18 -1.57 4.93
N GLY A 52 13.51 -0.62 4.29
CA GLY A 52 12.69 0.39 4.95
C GLY A 52 12.27 1.49 3.99
N PHE A 53 11.81 2.62 4.53
CA PHE A 53 11.42 3.79 3.73
C PHE A 53 12.59 4.49 3.06
N ARG A 54 13.72 4.58 3.77
CA ARG A 54 14.98 5.16 3.27
C ARG A 54 16.02 4.06 3.26
N ASN A 55 16.71 3.91 2.14
CA ASN A 55 17.73 2.90 1.93
C ASN A 55 19.00 3.57 1.43
N ARG A 56 20.15 2.98 1.72
CA ARG A 56 21.43 3.51 1.23
C ARG A 56 21.42 3.48 -0.30
N ALA A 57 21.84 4.59 -0.91
CA ALA A 57 21.91 4.69 -2.36
C ALA A 57 23.08 3.88 -2.94
N ASP A 58 24.10 3.67 -2.12
CA ASP A 58 25.38 3.04 -2.46
C ASP A 58 26.07 2.53 -1.17
N HIS A 59 27.35 2.18 -1.26
CA HIS A 59 28.15 1.71 -0.12
C HIS A 59 28.67 2.84 0.81
N SER A 60 28.23 4.09 0.63
CA SER A 60 28.47 5.19 1.58
C SER A 60 27.43 5.23 2.70
N TYR A 61 27.67 6.04 3.74
CA TYR A 61 26.70 6.28 4.82
C TYR A 61 25.94 7.61 4.65
N ASP A 62 26.24 8.38 3.62
CA ASP A 62 25.79 9.76 3.47
C ASP A 62 24.60 9.90 2.50
N ARG A 63 24.41 8.91 1.62
CA ARG A 63 23.39 8.96 0.57
C ARG A 63 22.26 7.98 0.82
N TYR A 64 21.03 8.51 0.85
CA TYR A 64 19.80 7.72 1.00
C TYR A 64 18.81 8.01 -0.12
N LEU A 65 18.08 6.98 -0.54
CA LEU A 65 16.96 7.05 -1.47
C LEU A 65 15.68 6.57 -0.79
N ILE A 66 14.56 7.15 -1.21
CA ILE A 66 13.23 6.66 -0.80
C ILE A 66 12.94 5.39 -1.62
N ALA A 67 12.58 4.30 -0.95
CA ALA A 67 12.11 3.09 -1.63
C ALA A 67 10.67 3.27 -2.10
N ASN A 68 10.53 3.82 -3.30
CA ASN A 68 9.27 3.91 -4.03
C ASN A 68 9.14 2.73 -5.02
N SER A 69 8.12 2.73 -5.88
CA SER A 69 7.88 1.65 -6.83
C SER A 69 9.04 1.43 -7.81
N LEU A 70 9.87 2.44 -8.08
CA LEU A 70 11.00 2.34 -9.00
C LEU A 70 12.13 1.48 -8.44
N ALA A 71 12.22 1.34 -7.11
CA ALA A 71 13.21 0.49 -6.44
C ALA A 71 12.93 -1.00 -6.69
N ILE A 72 11.66 -1.39 -6.91
CA ILE A 72 11.29 -2.78 -7.12
C ILE A 72 11.42 -3.13 -8.60
N LYS A 73 12.37 -4.02 -8.93
CA LYS A 73 12.60 -4.49 -10.31
C LYS A 73 11.96 -5.84 -10.61
N GLU A 74 11.66 -6.59 -9.57
CA GLU A 74 11.04 -7.90 -9.64
C GLU A 74 9.54 -7.78 -9.87
N ASP A 75 8.98 -8.75 -10.57
CA ASP A 75 7.53 -8.82 -10.79
C ASP A 75 6.79 -9.00 -9.48
N ARG A 76 5.69 -8.27 -9.36
CA ARG A 76 4.68 -8.47 -8.32
C ARG A 76 3.53 -9.31 -8.86
N LEU A 77 2.67 -9.79 -7.95
CA LEU A 77 1.52 -10.63 -8.29
C LEU A 77 0.70 -10.10 -9.48
N TRP A 78 0.39 -8.80 -9.50
CA TRP A 78 -0.39 -8.19 -10.59
C TRP A 78 0.38 -8.09 -11.91
N ASP A 79 1.71 -8.04 -11.90
CA ASP A 79 2.53 -8.04 -13.12
C ASP A 79 2.46 -9.43 -13.78
N ILE A 80 2.56 -10.48 -12.96
CA ILE A 80 2.43 -11.89 -13.40
C ILE A 80 1.03 -12.15 -13.95
N LEU A 81 -0.01 -11.68 -13.25
CA LEU A 81 -1.40 -11.79 -13.69
C LEU A 81 -1.63 -11.03 -15.01
N SER A 82 -1.08 -9.82 -15.14
CA SER A 82 -1.20 -9.01 -16.34
C SER A 82 -0.62 -9.70 -17.57
N ARG A 83 0.58 -10.29 -17.46
CA ARG A 83 1.19 -11.08 -18.54
C ARG A 83 0.37 -12.32 -18.92
N SER A 84 -0.39 -12.84 -17.96
CA SER A 84 -1.31 -13.97 -18.18
C SER A 84 -2.68 -13.52 -18.71
N GLY A 85 -2.81 -12.27 -19.16
CA GLY A 85 -4.05 -11.69 -19.68
C GLY A 85 -5.13 -11.46 -18.60
N LYS A 86 -4.80 -11.59 -17.32
CA LYS A 86 -5.73 -11.40 -16.21
C LYS A 86 -5.77 -9.92 -15.79
N ARG A 87 -6.96 -9.46 -15.42
CA ARG A 87 -7.17 -8.09 -14.95
C ARG A 87 -6.97 -7.99 -13.43
N SER A 88 -6.35 -6.90 -12.97
CA SER A 88 -6.18 -6.60 -11.54
C SER A 88 -6.60 -5.17 -11.21
N ILE A 89 -7.08 -4.96 -9.98
CA ILE A 89 -7.31 -3.63 -9.41
C ILE A 89 -6.45 -3.53 -8.16
N VAL A 90 -5.52 -2.58 -8.13
CA VAL A 90 -4.54 -2.37 -7.06
C VAL A 90 -4.78 -1.01 -6.44
N ILE A 91 -5.14 -0.94 -5.16
CA ILE A 91 -5.51 0.31 -4.49
C ILE A 91 -4.69 0.45 -3.22
N GLY A 92 -3.88 1.51 -3.12
CA GLY A 92 -3.20 1.89 -1.87
C GLY A 92 -2.13 0.89 -1.40
N VAL A 93 -1.64 0.01 -2.27
CA VAL A 93 -0.62 -0.99 -1.90
C VAL A 93 0.74 -0.32 -1.74
N PRO A 94 1.44 -0.43 -0.60
CA PRO A 94 2.68 0.29 -0.35
C PRO A 94 3.78 0.07 -1.39
N GLY A 95 4.46 1.14 -1.78
CA GLY A 95 5.50 1.14 -2.80
C GLY A 95 4.95 0.97 -4.21
N THR A 96 3.75 1.50 -4.48
CA THR A 96 3.15 1.52 -5.84
C THR A 96 3.26 2.87 -6.52
N TYR A 97 3.58 3.96 -5.81
CA TYR A 97 3.94 5.23 -6.45
C TYR A 97 5.41 5.28 -6.92
N PRO A 98 5.73 5.85 -8.10
CA PRO A 98 4.79 6.20 -9.17
C PRO A 98 4.11 4.95 -9.74
N PRO A 99 2.83 5.04 -10.13
CA PRO A 99 2.07 3.90 -10.64
C PRO A 99 2.74 3.32 -11.89
N ARG A 100 2.85 2.00 -11.94
CA ARG A 100 3.30 1.28 -13.14
C ARG A 100 2.12 0.71 -13.90
N SER A 101 2.27 0.60 -15.21
CA SER A 101 1.27 0.02 -16.07
C SER A 101 0.99 -1.44 -15.73
N LEU A 102 -0.28 -1.80 -15.67
CA LEU A 102 -0.74 -3.18 -15.53
C LEU A 102 -2.02 -3.37 -16.36
N ASN A 103 -2.43 -4.62 -16.55
CA ASN A 103 -3.72 -4.94 -17.18
C ASN A 103 -4.86 -4.67 -16.18
N GLY A 104 -5.30 -3.42 -16.07
CA GLY A 104 -6.34 -3.02 -15.12
C GLY A 104 -6.08 -1.65 -14.51
N LEU A 105 -6.42 -1.49 -13.23
CA LEU A 105 -6.42 -0.20 -12.54
C LEU A 105 -5.42 -0.20 -11.37
N LEU A 106 -4.68 0.89 -11.21
CA LEU A 106 -3.82 1.15 -10.06
C LEU A 106 -4.14 2.52 -9.46
N ILE A 107 -4.24 2.60 -8.15
CA ILE A 107 -4.26 3.83 -7.35
C ILE A 107 -3.09 3.76 -6.38
N GLY A 108 -2.23 4.78 -6.40
CA GLY A 108 -1.03 4.90 -5.58
C GLY A 108 -1.29 4.82 -4.08
N ASP A 109 -0.20 4.66 -3.33
CA ASP A 109 -0.19 4.49 -1.89
C ASP A 109 0.08 5.79 -1.13
N PHE A 110 0.24 5.67 0.18
CA PHE A 110 0.54 6.79 1.07
C PHE A 110 1.92 7.45 0.80
N LEU A 111 2.76 6.86 -0.06
CA LEU A 111 4.01 7.47 -0.56
C LEU A 111 3.79 8.40 -1.75
N THR A 112 2.58 8.45 -2.32
CA THR A 112 2.21 9.45 -3.33
C THR A 112 2.24 10.85 -2.71
N PRO A 113 2.92 11.84 -3.34
CA PRO A 113 3.03 13.19 -2.79
C PRO A 113 1.68 13.89 -2.56
N ASP A 114 0.86 13.96 -3.61
CA ASP A 114 -0.47 14.55 -3.61
C ASP A 114 -1.23 14.16 -4.89
N THR A 115 -2.47 14.62 -5.02
CA THR A 115 -3.34 14.35 -6.17
C THR A 115 -3.05 15.20 -7.41
N SER A 116 -2.05 16.09 -7.38
CA SER A 116 -1.63 16.87 -8.55
C SER A 116 -0.74 16.08 -9.50
N CYS A 117 -0.06 15.04 -8.99
CA CYS A 117 0.76 14.14 -9.79
C CYS A 117 -0.06 13.00 -10.41
N ASP A 118 0.55 12.21 -11.31
CA ASP A 118 -0.07 11.00 -11.85
C ASP A 118 0.01 9.87 -10.81
N TYR A 119 -1.01 9.79 -9.96
CA TYR A 119 -1.12 8.79 -8.90
C TYR A 119 -1.95 7.56 -9.29
N THR A 120 -2.43 7.49 -10.53
CA THR A 120 -3.21 6.35 -11.05
C THR A 120 -2.62 5.75 -12.32
N HIS A 121 -2.94 4.47 -12.54
CA HIS A 121 -2.85 3.84 -13.86
C HIS A 121 -4.24 3.29 -14.26
N PRO A 122 -4.76 3.62 -15.45
CA PRO A 122 -4.20 4.63 -16.35
C PRO A 122 -4.35 6.05 -15.74
N PRO A 123 -3.62 7.07 -16.23
CA PRO A 123 -3.62 8.41 -15.63
C PRO A 123 -5.01 9.06 -15.58
N GLU A 124 -5.88 8.80 -16.56
CA GLU A 124 -7.24 9.34 -16.63
C GLU A 124 -8.19 8.81 -15.53
N LEU A 125 -7.83 7.72 -14.84
CA LEU A 125 -8.60 7.19 -13.72
C LEU A 125 -8.75 8.23 -12.59
N LYS A 126 -7.77 9.14 -12.43
CA LYS A 126 -7.84 10.22 -11.43
C LYS A 126 -9.05 11.13 -11.63
N ASP A 127 -9.49 11.33 -12.87
CA ASP A 127 -10.65 12.17 -13.18
C ASP A 127 -11.95 11.49 -12.78
N GLU A 128 -12.03 10.16 -12.94
CA GLU A 128 -13.17 9.38 -12.47
C GLU A 128 -13.25 9.38 -10.95
N ILE A 129 -12.13 9.14 -10.27
CA ILE A 129 -12.06 9.24 -8.81
C ILE A 129 -12.52 10.62 -8.35
N ALA A 130 -12.02 11.69 -8.98
CA ALA A 130 -12.40 13.05 -8.63
C ALA A 130 -13.90 13.33 -8.81
N ARG A 131 -14.53 12.75 -9.84
CA ARG A 131 -15.99 12.86 -10.06
C ARG A 131 -16.80 12.14 -8.99
N VAL A 132 -16.32 11.00 -8.50
CA VAL A 132 -17.05 10.16 -7.53
C VAL A 132 -16.87 10.66 -6.11
N VAL A 133 -15.63 10.95 -5.68
CA VAL A 133 -15.31 11.21 -4.27
C VAL A 133 -14.83 12.64 -4.00
N GLY A 134 -14.78 13.49 -5.04
CA GLY A 134 -14.17 14.81 -4.96
C GLY A 134 -12.66 14.73 -4.75
N GLU A 135 -12.13 15.47 -3.78
CA GLU A 135 -10.72 15.36 -3.42
C GLU A 135 -10.42 13.98 -2.80
N TYR A 136 -9.60 13.19 -3.50
CA TYR A 136 -9.14 11.89 -3.04
C TYR A 136 -8.13 12.03 -1.90
N VAL A 137 -8.41 11.37 -0.77
CA VAL A 137 -7.50 11.37 0.39
C VAL A 137 -6.57 10.17 0.28
N LEU A 138 -5.31 10.41 -0.07
CA LEU A 138 -4.27 9.39 -0.19
C LEU A 138 -3.95 8.74 1.17
N ASP A 139 -3.71 9.57 2.18
CA ASP A 139 -3.50 9.16 3.56
C ASP A 139 -3.80 10.32 4.54
N VAL A 140 -3.92 10.00 5.83
CA VAL A 140 -4.15 11.00 6.88
C VAL A 140 -2.86 11.76 7.16
N ARG A 141 -2.87 13.07 6.90
CA ARG A 141 -1.75 13.97 7.20
C ARG A 141 -1.55 14.11 8.70
N ASP A 142 -0.32 14.40 9.11
CA ASP A 142 0.04 14.65 10.52
C ASP A 142 -0.42 13.55 11.50
N PHE A 143 -0.47 12.29 11.04
CA PHE A 143 -0.90 11.13 11.83
C PHE A 143 -0.02 10.88 13.08
N ARG A 144 1.17 11.51 13.15
CA ARG A 144 2.06 11.48 14.32
C ARG A 144 1.82 12.60 15.32
N SER A 145 0.89 13.50 15.04
CA SER A 145 0.56 14.61 15.95
C SER A 145 -0.12 14.13 17.23
N GLY A 146 -0.08 14.95 18.28
CA GLY A 146 -0.77 14.66 19.54
C GLY A 146 -2.30 14.82 19.46
N ASN A 147 -2.82 15.41 18.38
CA ASN A 147 -4.26 15.70 18.23
C ASN A 147 -5.03 14.47 17.73
N LYS A 148 -5.23 13.49 18.63
CA LYS A 148 -5.90 12.23 18.33
C LYS A 148 -7.33 12.40 17.82
N ASN A 149 -8.06 13.41 18.31
CA ASN A 149 -9.44 13.67 17.87
C ASN A 149 -9.51 14.09 16.40
N LYS A 150 -8.58 14.96 15.98
CA LYS A 150 -8.45 15.33 14.57
C LYS A 150 -8.07 14.13 13.71
N ILE A 151 -7.05 13.37 14.11
CA ILE A 151 -6.59 12.18 13.37
C ILE A 151 -7.77 11.19 13.18
N LEU A 152 -8.55 10.93 14.24
CA LEU A 152 -9.70 10.04 14.17
C LEU A 152 -10.77 10.57 13.20
N ALA A 153 -11.08 11.87 13.26
CA ALA A 153 -12.03 12.49 12.33
C ALA A 153 -11.54 12.36 10.87
N ASP A 154 -10.25 12.60 10.62
CA ASP A 154 -9.66 12.49 9.28
C ASP A 154 -9.67 11.03 8.77
N ILE A 155 -9.42 10.03 9.64
CA ILE A 155 -9.53 8.60 9.30
C ILE A 155 -10.97 8.25 8.89
N TYR A 156 -11.97 8.73 9.63
CA TYR A 156 -13.36 8.49 9.30
C TYR A 156 -13.78 9.18 8.00
N GLU A 157 -13.32 10.41 7.77
CA GLU A 157 -13.55 11.14 6.53
C GLU A 157 -12.98 10.38 5.32
N MET A 158 -11.70 9.99 5.41
CA MET A 158 -11.02 9.21 4.38
C MET A 158 -11.75 7.90 4.11
N THR A 159 -12.19 7.21 5.15
CA THR A 159 -12.91 5.93 5.01
C THR A 159 -14.26 6.15 4.34
N ARG A 160 -15.04 7.16 4.76
CA ARG A 160 -16.36 7.44 4.17
C ARG A 160 -16.27 7.73 2.69
N LYS A 161 -15.34 8.59 2.27
CA LYS A 161 -15.09 8.91 0.85
C LYS A 161 -14.71 7.69 0.01
N ARG A 162 -14.17 6.62 0.61
CA ARG A 162 -13.77 5.40 -0.12
C ARG A 162 -14.89 4.36 -0.27
N PHE A 163 -15.93 4.44 0.56
CA PHE A 163 -16.96 3.40 0.67
C PHE A 163 -18.39 3.90 0.42
N GLN A 164 -18.60 5.22 0.35
CA GLN A 164 -19.88 5.88 0.06
C GLN A 164 -19.69 6.81 -1.12
#